data_AF-A0A0H3MQE1-F1
#
_entry.id   AF-A0A0H3MQE1-F1
#
_cell.length_a   1.000
_cell.length_b   1.000
_cell.length_c   1.000
_cell.angle_alpha   90.00
_cell.angle_beta   90.00
_cell.angle_gamma   90.00
#
_symmetry.space_group_name_H-M   'P 1'
#
loop_
_entity.id
_entity.type
_entity.pdbx_description
1 polymer ?
#
loop_
_entity_poly.entity_id
_entity_poly.type
_entity_poly.pdbx_seq_one_letter_code
_entity_poly.pdbx_strand_id
1 'polypeptide(L)'
;MEISLLQAFALGIIAFIAGLDMFNGLTHMHRPVVLGPLVGLVLGDLHTGILTGGTLELVWMGLAPLAGAQPPNVIIGTIVGTAFAITTGVKPDVAVGVAVPFAVAVQMGITFLFSVMSGVMSRCDRMAENADTRGIERVNYLALLALGTFYFLCAFLPIYFGAEHAKTIIDVLPQRLIDGLGVAGGIMPAIGFAVLLKIMMKNVYIPYFILGFVAAAWLKLPVLAIAAAALAMALIDLLRKSPEPTQPAAQKEEFEDGI
;
A
#
# COMPACT_ATOMS: atom_id res chain seq x y z
N MET A 1 -25.01 -6.26 4.08
CA MET A 1 -25.19 -5.37 5.25
C MET A 1 -25.29 -3.96 4.72
N GLU A 2 -26.25 -3.16 5.19
CA GLU A 2 -26.32 -1.74 4.81
C GLU A 2 -25.27 -0.95 5.60
N ILE A 3 -24.44 -0.19 4.89
CA ILE A 3 -23.46 0.69 5.54
C ILE A 3 -24.16 1.99 5.88
N SER A 4 -24.17 2.35 7.17
CA SER A 4 -24.71 3.63 7.61
C SER A 4 -23.85 4.80 7.12
N LEU A 5 -24.46 5.98 6.93
CA LEU A 5 -23.72 7.21 6.59
C LEU A 5 -22.57 7.47 7.56
N LEU A 6 -22.77 7.20 8.85
CA LEU A 6 -21.76 7.37 9.89
C LEU A 6 -20.56 6.44 9.68
N GLN A 7 -20.79 5.19 9.29
CA GLN A 7 -19.71 4.25 8.98
C GLN A 7 -18.96 4.67 7.72
N ALA A 8 -19.66 5.05 6.65
CA ALA A 8 -19.02 5.55 5.44
C ALA A 8 -18.16 6.79 5.73
N PHE A 9 -18.68 7.72 6.54
CA PHE A 9 -17.95 8.91 6.97
C PHE A 9 -16.71 8.54 7.80
N ALA A 10 -16.83 7.64 8.77
CA ALA A 10 -15.71 7.16 9.58
C ALA A 10 -14.61 6.51 8.72
N LEU A 11 -14.98 5.70 7.72
CA LEU A 11 -14.03 5.11 6.77
C LEU A 11 -13.36 6.18 5.89
N GLY A 12 -14.09 7.22 5.50
CA GLY A 12 -13.54 8.40 4.84
C GLY A 12 -12.49 9.11 5.71
N ILE A 13 -12.75 9.30 7.01
CA ILE A 13 -11.79 9.90 7.94
C ILE A 13 -10.56 9.02 8.12
N ILE A 14 -10.72 7.70 8.21
CA ILE A 14 -9.59 6.77 8.24
C ILE A 14 -8.75 6.92 6.97
N ALA A 15 -9.37 7.01 5.79
CA ALA A 15 -8.67 7.24 4.52
C ALA A 15 -7.95 8.59 4.49
N PHE A 16 -8.55 9.65 5.02
CA PHE A 16 -7.93 10.98 5.15
C PHE A 16 -6.62 10.89 5.94
N ILE A 17 -6.68 10.30 7.14
CA ILE A 17 -5.52 10.19 8.03
C ILE A 17 -4.45 9.27 7.41
N ALA A 18 -4.86 8.13 6.86
CA ALA A 18 -3.95 7.19 6.19
C ALA A 18 -3.28 7.80 4.96
N GLY A 19 -4.02 8.62 4.20
CA GLY A 19 -3.50 9.34 3.03
C GLY A 19 -2.44 10.37 3.42
N LEU A 20 -2.67 11.12 4.50
CA LEU A 20 -1.66 12.02 5.04
C LEU A 20 -0.43 11.28 5.57
N ASP A 21 -0.64 10.17 6.29
CA ASP A 21 0.43 9.31 6.79
C ASP A 21 1.32 8.81 5.65
N MET A 22 0.74 8.29 4.56
CA MET A 22 1.50 7.71 3.45
C MET A 22 2.54 8.66 2.82
N PHE A 23 2.29 9.97 2.84
CA PHE A 23 3.19 10.95 2.23
C PHE A 23 3.97 11.81 3.23
N ASN A 24 3.53 11.92 4.49
CA ASN A 24 4.10 12.87 5.46
C ASN A 24 4.52 12.20 6.77
N GLY A 25 3.65 11.36 7.34
CA GLY A 25 3.89 10.73 8.64
C GLY A 25 4.81 9.51 8.55
N LEU A 26 4.68 8.72 7.48
CA LEU A 26 5.39 7.47 7.22
C LEU A 26 5.38 6.49 8.40
N THR A 27 4.35 6.56 9.25
CA THR A 27 4.16 5.64 10.38
C THR A 27 3.68 4.25 9.94
N HIS A 28 3.38 4.10 8.65
CA HIS A 28 2.85 2.91 8.01
C HIS A 28 1.42 2.55 8.44
N MET A 29 0.65 3.52 8.95
CA MET A 29 -0.78 3.36 9.24
C MET A 29 -1.59 3.06 7.95
N HIS A 30 -1.11 3.51 6.80
CA HIS A 30 -1.70 3.23 5.49
C HIS A 30 -1.59 1.77 5.03
N ARG A 31 -0.87 0.91 5.75
CA ARG A 31 -0.67 -0.48 5.35
C ARG A 31 -1.96 -1.30 5.50
N PRO A 32 -2.25 -2.22 4.56
CA PRO A 32 -3.41 -3.09 4.62
C PRO A 32 -3.59 -3.85 5.94
N VAL A 33 -2.48 -4.28 6.57
CA VAL A 33 -2.51 -4.98 7.87
C VAL A 33 -3.05 -4.13 9.02
N VAL A 34 -3.00 -2.79 8.90
CA VAL A 34 -3.57 -1.84 9.87
C VAL A 34 -4.96 -1.40 9.45
N LEU A 35 -5.14 -1.05 8.16
CA LEU A 35 -6.40 -0.55 7.64
C LEU A 35 -7.51 -1.60 7.62
N GLY A 36 -7.22 -2.86 7.26
CA GLY A 36 -8.22 -3.93 7.22
C GLY A 36 -8.91 -4.14 8.58
N PRO A 37 -8.16 -4.30 9.69
CA PRO A 37 -8.74 -4.35 11.03
C PRO A 37 -9.55 -3.11 11.40
N LEU A 38 -9.08 -1.90 11.07
CA LEU A 38 -9.83 -0.66 11.34
C LEU A 38 -11.16 -0.62 10.59
N VAL A 39 -11.17 -1.05 9.33
CA VAL A 39 -12.40 -1.15 8.53
C VAL A 39 -13.34 -2.20 9.14
N GLY A 40 -12.80 -3.36 9.53
CA GLY A 40 -13.56 -4.41 10.22
C GLY A 40 -14.18 -3.93 11.53
N LEU A 41 -13.45 -3.14 12.32
CA LEU A 41 -13.94 -2.54 13.55
C LEU A 41 -15.12 -1.59 13.29
N VAL A 42 -15.00 -0.70 12.31
CA VAL A 42 -16.06 0.26 11.95
C VAL A 42 -17.31 -0.43 11.41
N LEU A 43 -17.13 -1.52 10.65
CA LEU A 43 -18.22 -2.27 10.04
C LEU A 43 -18.79 -3.38 10.94
N GLY A 44 -18.14 -3.70 12.07
CA GLY A 44 -18.61 -4.68 13.04
C GLY A 44 -18.17 -6.14 12.78
N ASP A 45 -17.32 -6.39 11.79
CA ASP A 45 -16.72 -7.70 11.51
C ASP A 45 -15.18 -7.59 11.47
N LEU A 46 -14.60 -7.64 12.67
CA LEU A 46 -13.15 -7.55 12.84
C LEU A 46 -12.42 -8.76 12.25
N HIS A 47 -13.01 -9.95 12.30
CA HIS A 47 -12.36 -11.17 11.83
C HIS A 47 -12.17 -11.14 10.31
N THR A 48 -13.23 -10.81 9.56
CA THR A 48 -13.14 -10.62 8.10
C THR A 48 -12.23 -9.44 7.77
N GLY A 49 -12.24 -8.37 8.58
CA GLY A 49 -11.31 -7.25 8.43
C GLY A 49 -9.83 -7.64 8.55
N ILE A 50 -9.46 -8.44 9.55
CA ILE A 50 -8.09 -8.93 9.75
C ILE A 50 -7.67 -9.85 8.61
N LEU A 51 -8.53 -10.81 8.23
CA LEU A 51 -8.20 -11.75 7.15
C LEU A 51 -8.03 -11.04 5.81
N THR A 52 -8.92 -10.10 5.50
CA THR A 52 -8.86 -9.33 4.25
C THR A 52 -7.66 -8.40 4.24
N GLY A 53 -7.41 -7.66 5.33
CA GLY A 53 -6.23 -6.81 5.48
C GLY A 53 -4.92 -7.59 5.34
N GLY A 54 -4.82 -8.77 5.95
CA GLY A 54 -3.66 -9.64 5.82
C GLY A 54 -3.45 -10.17 4.41
N THR A 55 -4.52 -10.61 3.74
CA THR A 55 -4.47 -11.08 2.35
C THR A 55 -3.97 -9.97 1.42
N LEU A 56 -4.54 -8.79 1.58
CA LEU A 56 -4.18 -7.59 0.84
C LEU A 56 -2.73 -7.15 1.11
N GLU A 57 -2.25 -7.23 2.35
CA GLU A 57 -0.84 -6.91 2.68
C GLU A 57 0.13 -7.78 1.86
N LEU A 58 -0.16 -9.07 1.72
CA LEU A 58 0.68 -9.98 0.94
C LEU A 58 0.69 -9.61 -0.54
N VAL A 59 -0.42 -9.11 -1.08
CA VAL A 59 -0.51 -8.63 -2.47
C VAL A 59 0.37 -7.40 -2.68
N TRP A 60 0.35 -6.46 -1.75
CA TRP A 60 1.05 -5.18 -1.88
C TRP A 60 2.49 -5.20 -1.37
N MET A 61 2.96 -6.31 -0.82
CA MET A 61 4.28 -6.41 -0.20
C MET A 61 5.42 -6.01 -1.16
N GLY A 62 5.30 -6.31 -2.46
CA GLY A 62 6.29 -5.95 -3.49
C GLY A 62 6.08 -4.67 -4.24
N LEU A 63 5.02 -3.94 -3.94
CA LEU A 63 4.64 -2.74 -4.65
C LEU A 63 5.16 -1.53 -3.87
N ALA A 64 6.47 -1.27 -3.99
CA ALA A 64 7.11 -0.09 -3.43
C ALA A 64 7.24 1.04 -4.48
N PRO A 65 7.05 2.32 -4.11
CA PRO A 65 7.29 3.44 -5.02
C PRO A 65 8.76 3.49 -5.48
N LEU A 66 8.98 3.62 -6.79
CA LEU A 66 10.31 3.71 -7.41
C LEU A 66 10.32 4.85 -8.43
N ALA A 67 11.18 5.85 -8.21
CA ALA A 67 11.48 6.93 -9.17
C ALA A 67 10.24 7.55 -9.86
N GLY A 68 9.28 8.06 -9.08
CA GLY A 68 8.07 8.71 -9.59
C GLY A 68 6.98 7.74 -10.08
N ALA A 69 7.29 6.47 -10.31
CA ALA A 69 6.30 5.42 -10.56
C ALA A 69 5.66 5.00 -9.22
N GLN A 70 4.41 5.39 -9.05
CA GLN A 70 3.63 5.03 -7.87
C GLN A 70 2.83 3.73 -8.13
N PRO A 71 2.93 2.73 -7.24
CA PRO A 71 2.13 1.52 -7.33
C PRO A 71 0.64 1.80 -7.10
N PRO A 72 -0.25 0.84 -7.42
CA PRO A 72 -1.68 0.94 -7.12
C PRO A 72 -1.94 1.32 -5.64
N ASN A 73 -2.95 2.16 -5.41
CA ASN A 73 -3.18 2.76 -4.11
C ASN A 73 -3.65 1.74 -3.06
N VAL A 74 -2.80 1.47 -2.07
CA VAL A 74 -3.05 0.47 -1.02
C VAL A 74 -4.18 0.86 -0.07
N ILE A 75 -4.36 2.17 0.19
CA ILE A 75 -5.33 2.67 1.17
C ILE A 75 -6.74 2.41 0.66
N ILE A 76 -7.06 2.92 -0.53
CA ILE A 76 -8.40 2.76 -1.09
C ILE A 76 -8.67 1.30 -1.47
N GLY A 77 -7.67 0.62 -2.02
CA GLY A 77 -7.77 -0.82 -2.28
C GLY A 77 -8.15 -1.60 -1.03
N THR A 78 -7.53 -1.29 0.11
CA THR A 78 -7.84 -1.97 1.38
C THR A 78 -9.20 -1.60 1.93
N ILE A 79 -9.53 -0.31 1.98
CA ILE A 79 -10.77 0.15 2.56
C ILE A 79 -11.97 -0.37 1.76
N VAL A 80 -11.94 -0.22 0.42
CA VAL A 80 -13.02 -0.68 -0.46
C VAL A 80 -13.07 -2.20 -0.51
N GLY A 81 -11.93 -2.88 -0.67
CA GLY A 81 -11.88 -4.34 -0.71
C GLY A 81 -12.39 -4.98 0.59
N THR A 82 -11.97 -4.46 1.74
CA THR A 82 -12.41 -4.97 3.05
C THR A 82 -13.88 -4.67 3.30
N ALA A 83 -14.35 -3.45 2.98
CA ALA A 83 -15.77 -3.12 3.09
C ALA A 83 -16.63 -4.02 2.18
N PHE A 84 -16.15 -4.31 0.97
CA PHE A 84 -16.81 -5.21 0.04
C PHE A 84 -16.90 -6.64 0.58
N ALA A 85 -15.79 -7.20 1.09
CA ALA A 85 -15.76 -8.52 1.71
C ALA A 85 -16.79 -8.65 2.84
N ILE A 86 -16.84 -7.65 3.73
CA ILE A 86 -17.75 -7.65 4.89
C ILE A 86 -19.22 -7.49 4.47
N THR A 87 -19.50 -6.59 3.52
CA THR A 87 -20.89 -6.30 3.11
C THR A 87 -21.53 -7.41 2.29
N THR A 88 -20.74 -8.08 1.44
CA THR A 88 -21.20 -9.13 0.52
C THR A 88 -20.98 -10.54 1.08
N GLY A 89 -20.13 -10.71 2.09
CA GLY A 89 -19.80 -12.01 2.68
C GLY A 89 -18.93 -12.90 1.80
N VAL A 90 -18.30 -12.34 0.75
CA VAL A 90 -17.37 -13.08 -0.11
C VAL A 90 -16.05 -13.34 0.62
N LYS A 91 -15.32 -14.36 0.14
CA LYS A 91 -13.98 -14.67 0.66
C LYS A 91 -13.00 -13.52 0.40
N PRO A 92 -12.00 -13.31 1.28
CA PRO A 92 -10.93 -12.32 1.08
C PRO A 92 -10.29 -12.34 -0.31
N ASP A 93 -10.04 -13.52 -0.88
CA ASP A 93 -9.41 -13.67 -2.20
C ASP A 93 -10.22 -13.02 -3.33
N VAL A 94 -11.55 -13.11 -3.26
CA VAL A 94 -12.45 -12.47 -4.25
C VAL A 94 -12.42 -10.95 -4.07
N ALA A 95 -12.35 -10.48 -2.82
CA ALA A 95 -12.30 -9.06 -2.50
C ALA A 95 -11.03 -8.38 -3.04
N VAL A 96 -9.89 -9.10 -3.10
CA VAL A 96 -8.66 -8.64 -3.76
C VAL A 96 -8.94 -8.29 -5.22
N GLY A 97 -9.66 -9.14 -5.96
CA GLY A 97 -9.98 -8.92 -7.37
C GLY A 97 -10.80 -7.65 -7.59
N VAL A 98 -11.69 -7.31 -6.65
CA VAL A 98 -12.48 -6.07 -6.68
C VAL A 98 -11.65 -4.86 -6.24
N ALA A 99 -10.74 -5.01 -5.28
CA ALA A 99 -9.92 -3.93 -4.76
C ALA A 99 -8.96 -3.33 -5.79
N VAL A 100 -8.39 -4.17 -6.67
CA VAL A 100 -7.34 -3.77 -7.61
C VAL A 100 -7.79 -2.65 -8.58
N PRO A 101 -8.93 -2.74 -9.28
CA PRO A 101 -9.42 -1.66 -10.14
C PRO A 101 -9.56 -0.30 -9.42
N PHE A 102 -10.10 -0.29 -8.20
CA PHE A 102 -10.22 0.95 -7.42
C PHE A 102 -8.85 1.51 -7.01
N ALA A 103 -7.94 0.63 -6.59
CA ALA A 103 -6.57 1.02 -6.24
C ALA A 103 -5.85 1.67 -7.43
N VAL A 104 -6.00 1.13 -8.64
CA VAL A 104 -5.41 1.69 -9.86
C VAL A 104 -6.06 3.04 -10.21
N ALA A 105 -7.39 3.11 -10.24
CA ALA A 105 -8.12 4.32 -10.60
C ALA A 105 -7.79 5.50 -9.68
N VAL A 106 -7.77 5.26 -8.36
CA VAL A 106 -7.41 6.30 -7.39
C VAL A 106 -5.94 6.69 -7.53
N GLN A 107 -5.04 5.75 -7.78
CA GLN A 107 -3.63 6.09 -7.98
C GLN A 107 -3.45 7.04 -9.16
N MET A 108 -4.15 6.81 -10.27
CA MET A 108 -4.15 7.74 -11.41
C MET A 108 -4.67 9.12 -11.01
N GLY A 109 -5.74 9.17 -10.20
CA GLY A 109 -6.27 10.41 -9.65
C GLY A 109 -5.29 11.17 -8.75
N ILE A 110 -4.52 10.47 -7.93
CA ILE A 110 -3.46 11.07 -7.08
C ILE A 110 -2.33 11.61 -7.95
N THR A 111 -1.88 10.86 -8.96
CA THR A 111 -0.87 11.33 -9.90
C THR A 111 -1.33 12.60 -10.62
N PHE A 112 -2.60 12.66 -11.01
CA PHE A 112 -3.19 13.86 -11.58
C PHE A 112 -3.21 15.02 -10.56
N LEU A 113 -3.62 14.78 -9.31
CA LEU A 113 -3.61 15.78 -8.25
C LEU A 113 -2.20 16.37 -8.04
N PHE A 114 -1.17 15.52 -8.00
CA PHE A 114 0.23 15.96 -7.89
C PHE A 114 0.67 16.77 -9.11
N SER A 115 0.24 16.39 -10.30
CA SER A 115 0.52 17.13 -11.53
C SER A 115 -0.09 18.54 -11.47
N VAL A 116 -1.33 18.68 -10.96
CA VAL A 116 -1.97 19.98 -10.76
C VAL A 116 -1.28 20.80 -9.67
N MET A 117 -0.88 20.15 -8.56
CA MET A 117 -0.19 20.82 -7.45
C MET A 117 1.22 21.32 -7.83
N SER A 118 1.87 20.71 -8.84
CA SER A 118 3.17 21.18 -9.32
C SER A 118 3.13 22.65 -9.80
N GLY A 119 2.01 23.09 -10.39
CA GLY A 119 1.81 24.48 -10.80
C GLY A 119 1.82 25.47 -9.64
N VAL A 120 1.51 25.02 -8.42
CA VAL A 120 1.54 25.84 -7.20
C VAL A 120 2.98 26.11 -6.75
N MET A 121 3.96 25.29 -7.16
CA MET A 121 5.36 25.45 -6.74
C MET A 121 5.99 26.74 -7.27
N SER A 122 5.59 27.20 -8.46
CA SER A 122 6.00 28.52 -8.99
C SER A 122 5.63 29.70 -8.07
N ARG A 123 4.56 29.55 -7.27
CA ARG A 123 4.19 30.54 -6.25
C ARG A 123 5.04 30.40 -4.99
N CYS A 124 5.42 29.18 -4.62
CA CYS A 124 6.36 28.94 -3.52
C CYS A 124 7.73 29.54 -3.83
N ASP A 125 8.22 29.46 -5.07
CA ASP A 125 9.49 30.07 -5.47
C ASP A 125 9.48 31.59 -5.25
N ARG A 126 8.41 32.26 -5.69
CA ARG A 126 8.20 33.70 -5.44
C ARG A 126 8.07 34.04 -3.96
N MET A 127 7.44 33.18 -3.16
CA MET A 127 7.35 33.38 -1.70
C MET A 127 8.72 33.22 -1.03
N ALA A 128 9.55 32.29 -1.52
CA ALA A 128 10.90 32.06 -1.04
C ALA A 128 11.83 33.25 -1.35
N GLU A 129 11.73 33.83 -2.55
CA GLU A 129 12.46 35.06 -2.92
C GLU A 129 12.16 36.22 -1.97
N ASN A 130 10.92 36.31 -1.48
CA ASN A 130 10.47 37.34 -0.55
C ASN A 130 10.68 36.95 0.93
N ALA A 131 11.34 35.83 1.22
CA ALA A 131 11.51 35.26 2.56
C ALA A 131 10.20 35.09 3.36
N ASP A 132 9.07 34.90 2.67
CA ASP A 132 7.76 34.68 3.30
C ASP A 132 7.57 33.21 3.68
N THR A 133 8.16 32.83 4.82
CA THR A 133 8.05 31.47 5.37
C THR A 133 6.61 31.09 5.73
N ARG A 134 5.79 32.05 6.16
CA ARG A 134 4.38 31.83 6.52
C ARG A 134 3.52 31.56 5.30
N GLY A 135 3.82 32.21 4.17
CA GLY A 135 3.19 31.93 2.88
C GLY A 135 3.39 30.49 2.45
N ILE A 136 4.64 30.01 2.48
CA ILE A 136 5.01 28.64 2.11
C ILE A 136 4.34 27.62 3.04
N GLU A 137 4.34 27.87 4.36
CA GLU A 137 3.70 27.00 5.34
C GLU A 137 2.19 26.83 5.07
N ARG A 138 1.49 27.92 4.75
CA ARG A 138 0.06 27.86 4.39
C ARG A 138 -0.19 27.04 3.13
N VAL A 139 0.65 27.21 2.11
CA VAL A 139 0.54 26.42 0.88
C VAL A 139 0.71 24.93 1.18
N ASN A 140 1.67 24.58 2.04
CA ASN A 140 1.89 23.19 2.44
C ASN A 140 0.67 22.61 3.18
N TYR A 141 0.12 23.30 4.17
CA TYR A 141 -1.08 22.83 4.87
C TYR A 141 -2.31 22.74 3.97
N LEU A 142 -2.47 23.66 3.01
CA LEU A 142 -3.56 23.58 2.02
C LEU A 142 -3.38 22.39 1.08
N ALA A 143 -2.16 22.08 0.66
CA ALA A 143 -1.85 20.90 -0.15
C ALA A 143 -2.14 19.61 0.61
N LEU A 144 -1.79 19.56 1.91
CA LEU A 144 -2.15 18.45 2.80
C LEU A 144 -3.67 18.28 2.91
N LEU A 145 -4.39 19.38 3.19
CA LEU A 145 -5.85 19.35 3.26
C LEU A 145 -6.47 18.84 1.95
N ALA A 146 -5.98 19.31 0.80
CA ALA A 146 -6.46 18.88 -0.51
C ALA A 146 -6.21 17.38 -0.74
N LEU A 147 -5.02 16.89 -0.42
CA LEU A 147 -4.66 15.47 -0.52
C LEU A 147 -5.52 14.60 0.40
N GLY A 148 -5.63 14.97 1.68
CA GLY A 148 -6.45 14.24 2.65
C GLY A 148 -7.92 14.23 2.22
N THR A 149 -8.45 15.36 1.75
CA THR A 149 -9.84 15.46 1.26
C THR A 149 -10.06 14.59 0.03
N PHE A 150 -9.08 14.52 -0.88
CA PHE A 150 -9.15 13.62 -2.02
C PHE A 150 -9.26 12.16 -1.58
N TYR A 151 -8.42 11.71 -0.65
CA TYR A 151 -8.52 10.37 -0.06
C TYR A 151 -9.84 10.11 0.65
N PHE A 152 -10.33 11.09 1.43
CA PHE A 152 -11.63 11.02 2.08
C PHE A 152 -12.73 10.74 1.05
N LEU A 153 -12.79 11.52 -0.04
CA LEU A 153 -13.80 11.39 -1.08
C LEU A 153 -13.68 10.05 -1.82
N CYS A 154 -12.47 9.63 -2.14
CA CYS A 154 -12.20 8.36 -2.82
C CYS A 154 -12.55 7.12 -1.99
N ALA A 155 -12.59 7.23 -0.65
CA ALA A 155 -13.10 6.17 0.22
C ALA A 155 -14.60 6.31 0.47
N PHE A 156 -15.06 7.52 0.80
CA PHE A 156 -16.44 7.80 1.19
C PHE A 156 -17.43 7.51 0.06
N LEU A 157 -17.18 8.01 -1.16
CA LEU A 157 -18.14 7.91 -2.26
C LEU A 157 -18.38 6.46 -2.68
N PRO A 158 -17.36 5.62 -2.95
CA PRO A 158 -17.60 4.23 -3.35
C PRO A 158 -18.23 3.40 -2.24
N ILE A 159 -17.91 3.68 -0.97
CA ILE A 159 -18.51 2.96 0.16
C ILE A 159 -19.98 3.35 0.33
N TYR A 160 -20.27 4.65 0.35
CA TYR A 160 -21.63 5.14 0.59
C TYR A 160 -22.59 4.79 -0.55
N PHE A 161 -22.20 5.04 -1.80
CA PHE A 161 -23.04 4.77 -2.97
C PHE A 161 -22.94 3.32 -3.46
N GLY A 162 -21.79 2.68 -3.27
CA GLY A 162 -21.53 1.34 -3.79
C GLY A 162 -21.98 0.22 -2.87
N ALA A 163 -22.06 0.41 -1.54
CA ALA A 163 -22.37 -0.68 -0.61
C ALA A 163 -23.77 -1.29 -0.82
N GLU A 164 -24.77 -0.47 -1.11
CA GLU A 164 -26.14 -0.93 -1.37
C GLU A 164 -26.23 -1.73 -2.69
N HIS A 165 -25.43 -1.34 -3.68
CA HIS A 165 -25.39 -1.98 -4.99
C HIS A 165 -24.43 -3.19 -5.05
N ALA A 166 -23.45 -3.26 -4.15
CA ALA A 166 -22.39 -4.26 -4.16
C ALA A 166 -22.95 -5.69 -4.10
N LYS A 167 -23.95 -5.92 -3.25
CA LYS A 167 -24.58 -7.24 -3.10
C LYS A 167 -25.40 -7.62 -4.32
N THR A 168 -26.21 -6.70 -4.83
CA THR A 168 -26.99 -6.89 -6.07
C THR A 168 -26.10 -7.19 -7.27
N ILE A 169 -24.94 -6.52 -7.36
CA ILE A 169 -23.96 -6.79 -8.42
C ILE A 169 -23.41 -8.21 -8.26
N ILE A 170 -22.97 -8.61 -7.07
CA ILE A 170 -22.48 -9.98 -6.82
C ILE A 170 -23.54 -11.03 -7.16
N ASP A 171 -24.79 -10.82 -6.77
CA ASP A 171 -25.87 -11.79 -6.98
C ASP A 171 -26.22 -11.97 -8.48
N VAL A 172 -25.92 -10.97 -9.32
CA VAL A 172 -26.12 -11.03 -10.78
C VAL A 172 -24.87 -11.54 -11.52
N LEU A 173 -23.70 -11.53 -10.87
CA LEU A 173 -22.48 -12.03 -11.50
C LEU A 173 -22.52 -13.58 -11.61
N PRO A 174 -22.12 -14.15 -12.75
CA PRO A 174 -22.05 -15.59 -12.90
C PRO A 174 -20.98 -16.15 -11.96
N GLN A 175 -21.27 -17.28 -11.30
CA GLN A 175 -20.37 -17.93 -10.35
C GLN A 175 -18.95 -18.13 -10.92
N ARG A 176 -18.83 -18.45 -12.22
CA ARG A 176 -17.55 -18.61 -12.91
C ARG A 176 -16.66 -17.35 -12.85
N LEU A 177 -17.27 -16.16 -12.88
CA LEU A 177 -16.53 -14.91 -12.76
C LEU A 177 -16.06 -14.67 -11.32
N ILE A 178 -16.92 -14.94 -10.33
CA ILE A 178 -16.57 -14.86 -8.92
C ILE A 178 -15.42 -15.82 -8.60
N ASP A 179 -15.51 -17.06 -9.07
CA ASP A 179 -14.46 -18.07 -8.92
C ASP A 179 -13.18 -17.62 -9.64
N GLY A 180 -13.30 -17.04 -10.84
CA GLY A 180 -12.17 -16.48 -11.59
C GLY A 180 -11.47 -15.34 -10.85
N LEU A 181 -12.23 -14.42 -10.24
CA LEU A 181 -11.71 -13.36 -9.38
C LEU A 181 -11.01 -13.94 -8.15
N GLY A 182 -11.56 -15.00 -7.54
CA GLY A 182 -10.94 -15.72 -6.43
C GLY A 182 -9.61 -16.36 -6.80
N VAL A 183 -9.53 -17.03 -7.95
CA VAL A 183 -8.27 -17.62 -8.45
C VAL A 183 -7.24 -16.52 -8.74
N ALA A 184 -7.64 -15.45 -9.42
CA ALA A 184 -6.76 -14.32 -9.69
C ALA A 184 -6.25 -13.68 -8.40
N GLY A 185 -7.15 -13.40 -7.45
CA GLY A 185 -6.82 -12.84 -6.15
C GLY A 185 -5.91 -13.75 -5.31
N GLY A 186 -6.12 -15.06 -5.34
CA GLY A 186 -5.27 -16.04 -4.65
C GLY A 186 -3.83 -16.13 -5.21
N ILE A 187 -3.62 -15.76 -6.48
CA ILE A 187 -2.28 -15.72 -7.10
C ILE A 187 -1.57 -14.38 -6.83
N MET A 188 -2.31 -13.30 -6.54
CA MET A 188 -1.74 -11.96 -6.34
C MET A 188 -0.65 -11.89 -5.24
N PRO A 189 -0.75 -12.58 -4.09
CA PRO A 189 0.34 -12.67 -3.12
C PRO A 189 1.65 -13.17 -3.75
N ALA A 190 1.59 -14.22 -4.59
CA ALA A 190 2.78 -14.76 -5.24
C ALA A 190 3.44 -13.73 -6.17
N ILE A 191 2.64 -12.90 -6.84
CA ILE A 191 3.14 -11.77 -7.65
C ILE A 191 3.84 -10.75 -6.76
N GLY A 192 3.25 -10.37 -5.62
CA GLY A 192 3.87 -9.47 -4.64
C GLY A 192 5.24 -9.96 -4.17
N PHE A 193 5.34 -11.24 -3.80
CA PHE A 193 6.62 -11.86 -3.45
C PHE A 193 7.61 -11.92 -4.62
N ALA A 194 7.15 -12.20 -5.83
CA ALA A 194 8.01 -12.24 -7.01
C ALA A 194 8.62 -10.88 -7.33
N VAL A 195 7.86 -9.79 -7.17
CA VAL A 195 8.37 -8.42 -7.36
C VAL A 195 9.41 -8.09 -6.28
N LEU A 196 9.15 -8.40 -5.01
CA LEU A 196 10.15 -8.23 -3.95
C LEU A 196 11.43 -9.00 -4.23
N LEU A 197 11.28 -10.28 -4.61
CA LEU A 197 12.40 -11.13 -4.92
C LEU A 197 13.20 -10.57 -6.09
N LYS A 198 12.55 -10.08 -7.14
CA LYS A 198 13.22 -9.43 -8.28
C LYS A 198 14.04 -8.20 -7.86
N ILE A 199 13.55 -7.42 -6.90
CA ILE A 199 14.25 -6.22 -6.39
C ILE A 199 15.42 -6.61 -5.49
N MET A 200 15.25 -7.62 -4.62
CA MET A 200 16.24 -8.00 -3.59
C MET A 200 17.27 -9.03 -4.05
N MET A 201 16.93 -9.88 -5.02
CA MET A 201 17.74 -11.03 -5.41
C MET A 201 19.03 -10.59 -6.11
N LYS A 202 20.14 -11.06 -5.57
CA LYS A 202 21.46 -11.01 -6.20
C LYS A 202 21.97 -12.43 -6.37
N ASN A 203 22.86 -12.65 -7.33
CA ASN A 203 23.42 -13.99 -7.58
C ASN A 203 24.04 -14.63 -6.31
N VAL A 204 24.64 -13.79 -5.45
CA VAL A 204 25.24 -14.21 -4.17
C VAL A 204 24.21 -14.72 -3.16
N TYR A 205 22.95 -14.30 -3.26
CA TYR A 205 21.88 -14.65 -2.31
C TYR A 205 21.05 -15.87 -2.73
N ILE A 206 21.26 -16.40 -3.94
CA ILE A 206 20.56 -17.60 -4.44
C ILE A 206 20.69 -18.80 -3.48
N PRO A 207 21.87 -19.12 -2.90
CA PRO A 207 21.98 -20.23 -1.96
C PRO A 207 21.10 -20.05 -0.71
N TYR A 208 21.02 -18.83 -0.16
CA TYR A 208 20.16 -18.52 0.99
C TYR A 208 18.68 -18.67 0.65
N PHE A 209 18.29 -18.26 -0.57
CA PHE A 209 16.92 -18.46 -1.06
C PHE A 209 16.55 -19.95 -1.15
N ILE A 210 17.44 -20.79 -1.70
CA ILE A 210 17.21 -22.24 -1.78
C ILE A 210 17.06 -22.85 -0.39
N LEU A 211 17.90 -22.45 0.57
CA LEU A 211 17.78 -22.91 1.96
C LEU A 211 16.44 -22.51 2.59
N GLY A 212 16.02 -21.24 2.40
CA GLY A 212 14.72 -20.76 2.86
C GLY A 212 13.56 -21.50 2.22
N PHE A 213 13.64 -21.77 0.92
CA PHE A 213 12.66 -22.58 0.21
C PHE A 213 12.58 -24.01 0.74
N VAL A 214 13.74 -24.64 1.04
CA VAL A 214 13.78 -25.98 1.63
C VAL A 214 13.09 -26.01 3.00
N ALA A 215 13.42 -25.01 3.83
CA ALA A 215 12.85 -24.84 5.16
C ALA A 215 11.33 -24.60 5.14
N ALA A 216 10.83 -23.83 4.18
CA ALA A 216 9.40 -23.55 4.05
C ALA A 216 8.64 -24.74 3.44
N ALA A 217 9.09 -25.25 2.29
CA ALA A 217 8.33 -26.21 1.48
C ALA A 217 8.38 -27.65 2.02
N TRP A 218 9.54 -28.10 2.51
CA TRP A 218 9.70 -29.48 2.99
C TRP A 218 9.72 -29.58 4.51
N LEU A 219 10.42 -28.68 5.20
CA LEU A 219 10.46 -28.70 6.68
C LEU A 219 9.21 -28.08 7.31
N LYS A 220 8.38 -27.38 6.52
CA LYS A 220 7.15 -26.72 6.96
C LYS A 220 7.35 -25.82 8.19
N LEU A 221 8.53 -25.19 8.28
CA LEU A 221 8.85 -24.31 9.39
C LEU A 221 8.02 -23.02 9.31
N PRO A 222 7.56 -22.48 10.45
CA PRO A 222 6.84 -21.21 10.46
C PRO A 222 7.75 -20.08 9.98
N VAL A 223 7.18 -19.10 9.27
CA VAL A 223 7.91 -17.97 8.67
C VAL A 223 8.81 -17.27 9.70
N LEU A 224 8.35 -17.11 10.93
CA LEU A 224 9.12 -16.50 12.01
C LEU A 224 10.40 -17.28 12.37
N ALA A 225 10.33 -18.61 12.36
CA ALA A 225 11.51 -19.45 12.63
C ALA A 225 12.54 -19.35 11.50
N ILE A 226 12.08 -19.34 10.25
CA ILE A 226 12.95 -19.17 9.09
C ILE A 226 13.61 -17.78 9.12
N ALA A 227 12.84 -16.74 9.44
CA ALA A 227 13.34 -15.37 9.55
C ALA A 227 14.38 -15.22 10.67
N ALA A 228 14.14 -15.82 11.85
CA ALA A 228 15.10 -15.81 12.95
C ALA A 228 16.42 -16.52 12.59
N ALA A 229 16.34 -17.67 11.92
CA ALA A 229 17.53 -18.38 11.43
C ALA A 229 18.28 -17.56 10.37
N ALA A 230 17.57 -16.94 9.43
CA ALA A 230 18.15 -16.06 8.42
C ALA A 230 18.83 -14.83 9.05
N LEU A 231 18.21 -14.23 10.07
CA LEU A 231 18.81 -13.13 10.83
C LEU A 231 20.10 -13.56 11.53
N ALA A 232 20.11 -14.73 12.18
CA ALA A 232 21.32 -15.26 12.80
C ALA A 232 22.46 -15.46 11.78
N MET A 233 22.16 -16.02 10.61
CA MET A 233 23.13 -16.15 9.52
C MET A 233 23.65 -14.79 9.02
N ALA A 234 22.75 -13.81 8.85
CA ALA A 234 23.12 -12.46 8.42
C ALA A 234 24.01 -11.74 9.46
N LEU A 235 23.72 -11.90 10.75
CA LEU A 235 24.55 -11.36 11.83
C LEU A 235 25.93 -12.01 11.88
N ILE A 236 26.02 -13.32 11.67
CA ILE A 236 27.30 -14.02 11.61
C ILE A 236 28.12 -13.53 10.41
N ASP A 237 27.52 -13.36 9.24
CA ASP A 237 28.21 -12.84 8.05
C ASP A 237 28.69 -11.40 8.25
N LEU A 238 27.85 -10.55 8.85
CA LEU A 238 28.19 -9.17 9.19
C LEU A 238 29.38 -9.09 10.17
N LEU A 239 29.40 -9.93 11.21
CA LEU A 239 30.47 -9.96 12.20
C LEU A 239 31.77 -10.58 11.66
N ARG A 240 31.69 -11.42 10.62
CA ARG A 240 32.87 -12.05 9.98
C ARG A 240 33.53 -11.15 8.94
N LYS A 241 32.80 -10.22 8.33
CA LYS A 241 33.42 -9.14 7.55
C LYS A 241 34.19 -8.23 8.51
N SER A 242 35.52 -8.34 8.54
CA SER A 242 36.37 -7.33 9.16
C SER A 242 36.01 -5.95 8.60
N PRO A 243 36.08 -4.86 9.39
CA PRO A 243 35.85 -3.53 8.85
C PRO A 243 36.86 -3.32 7.74
N GLU A 244 36.40 -3.31 6.49
CA GLU A 244 37.20 -2.77 5.40
C GLU A 244 37.58 -1.35 5.83
N PRO A 245 38.86 -0.95 5.77
CA PRO A 245 39.21 0.43 6.01
C PRO A 245 38.35 1.27 5.07
N THR A 246 37.52 2.14 5.65
CA THR A 246 36.70 3.10 4.91
C THR A 246 37.65 3.85 3.98
N GLN A 247 37.74 3.42 2.72
CA GLN A 247 38.34 4.24 1.70
C GLN A 247 37.44 5.48 1.62
N PRO A 248 37.96 6.70 1.85
CA PRO A 248 37.17 7.89 1.65
C PRO A 248 36.64 7.80 0.23
N ALA A 249 35.31 7.79 0.11
CA ALA A 249 34.65 7.84 -1.17
C ALA A 249 35.25 9.02 -1.92
N ALA A 250 36.07 8.75 -2.93
CA ALA A 250 36.43 9.77 -3.89
C ALA A 250 35.11 10.17 -4.52
N GLN A 251 34.60 11.32 -4.08
CA GLN A 251 33.50 12.05 -4.68
C GLN A 251 33.85 12.20 -6.16
N LYS A 252 33.34 11.29 -6.99
CA LYS A 252 33.01 11.67 -8.36
C LYS A 252 31.72 12.46 -8.21
N GLU A 253 31.88 13.75 -7.94
CA GLU A 253 30.87 14.72 -8.30
C GLU A 253 30.69 14.59 -9.82
N GLU A 254 29.70 13.80 -10.23
CA GLU A 254 29.06 13.99 -11.53
C GLU A 254 28.34 15.34 -11.43
N PHE A 255 29.10 16.40 -11.73
CA PHE A 255 28.52 17.63 -12.25
C PHE A 255 27.88 17.26 -13.59
N GLU A 256 26.59 16.95 -13.57
CA GLU A 256 25.78 17.02 -14.78
C GLU A 256 25.46 18.51 -14.97
N ASP A 257 26.36 19.17 -15.71
CA ASP A 257 26.15 20.50 -16.26
C ASP A 257 24.79 20.55 -16.97
N GLY A 258 24.04 21.62 -16.71
CA GLY A 258 22.67 21.76 -17.17
C GLY A 258 22.49 21.68 -18.68
N ILE A 259 21.24 21.36 -19.06
CA ILE A 259 20.28 22.25 -19.73
C ILE A 259 18.89 21.83 -19.26
#